data_AF-A0A524FSF9-F1
#
_entry.id   AF-A0A524FSF9-F1
#
_cell.length_a   1.000
_cell.length_b   1.000
_cell.length_c   1.000
_cell.angle_alpha   90.00
_cell.angle_beta   90.00
_cell.angle_gamma   90.00
#
_symmetry.space_group_name_H-M   'P 1'
#
loop_
_entity.id
_entity.type
_entity.pdbx_description
1 polymer ?
#
loop_
_entity_poly.entity_id
_entity_poly.type
_entity_poly.pdbx_seq_one_letter_code
_entity_poly.pdbx_strand_id
1 'polypeptide(L)'
;MGVMKTAAVKGIIPAGNKVSELRSNLMRLMTEMSIVLEERFGEAGLEAVSEIFKRLGEQDAIAMKDRLGFGNTLQDSHDAWMVIGHVMGSKMKSDWVSENRVEFHHLYCPQYDAFMERGKLYCDSVCLPYVSAVGKIGVDVETDVVKAADDKGPCVKGLSIK
;
A
#
# COMPACT_ATOMS: atom_id res chain seq x y z
N MET A 1 12.83 -18.73 28.46
CA MET A 1 11.81 -18.60 27.39
C MET A 1 10.90 -17.43 27.73
N GLY A 2 10.79 -16.42 26.86
CA GLY A 2 10.09 -15.16 27.18
C GLY A 2 8.56 -15.31 27.25
N VAL A 3 7.92 -14.52 28.14
CA VAL A 3 6.47 -14.49 28.36
C VAL A 3 5.69 -14.29 27.05
N MET A 4 6.21 -13.44 26.16
CA MET A 4 5.63 -13.19 24.83
C MET A 4 5.62 -14.43 23.92
N LYS A 5 6.66 -15.27 23.98
CA LYS A 5 6.73 -16.53 23.21
C LYS A 5 5.65 -17.51 23.68
N THR A 6 5.48 -17.64 25.00
CA THR A 6 4.45 -18.50 25.59
C THR A 6 3.03 -18.00 25.28
N ALA A 7 2.82 -16.68 25.32
CA ALA A 7 1.54 -16.08 24.95
C ALA A 7 1.23 -16.23 23.45
N ALA A 8 2.24 -16.15 22.57
CA ALA A 8 2.09 -16.35 21.13
C ALA A 8 1.66 -17.79 20.81
N VAL A 9 2.39 -18.78 21.34
CA VAL A 9 2.12 -20.21 21.09
C VAL A 9 0.77 -20.66 21.66
N LYS A 10 0.36 -20.10 22.80
CA LYS A 10 -0.96 -20.39 23.41
C LYS A 10 -2.11 -19.57 22.82
N GLY A 11 -1.85 -18.76 21.79
CA GLY A 11 -2.87 -17.95 21.13
C GLY A 11 -3.37 -16.74 21.93
N ILE A 12 -2.78 -16.44 23.10
CA ILE A 12 -3.23 -15.43 24.07
C ILE A 12 -2.88 -14.00 23.65
N ILE A 13 -1.91 -13.81 22.75
CA ILE A 13 -1.62 -12.46 22.23
C ILE A 13 -2.90 -11.88 21.57
N PRO A 14 -3.37 -10.70 21.99
CA PRO A 14 -4.54 -10.05 21.41
C PRO A 14 -4.41 -9.91 19.89
N ALA A 15 -5.52 -10.03 19.16
CA ALA A 15 -5.52 -9.97 17.69
C ALA A 15 -4.77 -8.74 17.16
N GLY A 16 -4.90 -7.58 17.81
CA GLY A 16 -4.20 -6.34 17.41
C GLY A 16 -2.67 -6.45 17.39
N ASN A 17 -2.06 -7.10 18.39
CA ASN A 17 -0.60 -7.25 18.44
C ASN A 17 -0.08 -8.25 17.40
N LYS A 18 -0.83 -9.33 17.14
CA LYS A 18 -0.50 -10.28 16.05
C LYS A 18 -0.59 -9.59 14.68
N VAL A 19 -1.63 -8.79 14.47
CA VAL A 19 -1.83 -8.04 13.22
C VAL A 19 -0.71 -7.02 13.01
N SER A 20 -0.26 -6.32 14.06
CA SER A 20 0.88 -5.39 13.97
C SER A 20 2.18 -6.09 13.58
N GLU A 21 2.47 -7.25 14.20
CA GLU A 21 3.68 -8.03 13.90
C GLU A 21 3.65 -8.57 12.46
N LEU A 22 2.51 -9.08 12.00
CA LEU A 22 2.36 -9.56 10.63
C LEU A 22 2.51 -8.42 9.61
N ARG A 23 1.95 -7.24 9.89
CA ARG A 23 2.14 -6.05 9.04
C ARG A 23 3.60 -5.65 8.96
N SER A 24 4.31 -5.57 10.09
CA SER A 24 5.74 -5.25 10.11
C SER A 24 6.56 -6.23 9.28
N ASN A 25 6.30 -7.53 9.42
CA ASN A 25 6.95 -8.55 8.61
C ASN A 25 6.66 -8.40 7.11
N LEU A 26 5.44 -8.00 6.75
CA LEU A 26 5.09 -7.69 5.37
C LEU A 26 5.85 -6.45 4.86
N MET A 27 5.90 -5.34 5.61
CA MET A 27 6.66 -4.13 5.23
C MET A 27 8.13 -4.46 5.00
N ARG A 28 8.71 -5.29 5.87
CA ARG A 28 10.08 -5.79 5.73
C ARG A 28 10.23 -6.62 4.47
N LEU A 29 9.35 -7.58 4.20
CA LEU A 29 9.40 -8.39 2.98
C LEU A 29 9.39 -7.53 1.72
N MET A 30 8.47 -6.56 1.63
CA MET A 30 8.37 -5.67 0.48
C MET A 30 9.66 -4.84 0.27
N THR A 31 10.29 -4.43 1.37
CA THR A 31 11.55 -3.67 1.35
C THR A 31 12.75 -4.55 0.96
N GLU A 32 12.96 -5.66 1.65
CA GLU A 32 14.10 -6.56 1.41
C GLU A 32 14.05 -7.17 0.00
N MET A 33 12.87 -7.54 -0.49
CA MET A 33 12.72 -8.07 -1.84
C MET A 33 13.15 -7.04 -2.89
N SER A 34 12.76 -5.77 -2.70
CA SER A 34 13.14 -4.69 -3.61
C SER A 34 14.65 -4.48 -3.62
N ILE A 35 15.28 -4.46 -2.44
CA ILE A 35 16.74 -4.34 -2.28
C ILE A 35 17.45 -5.50 -3.01
N VAL A 36 17.09 -6.74 -2.69
CA VAL A 36 17.78 -7.92 -3.24
C VAL A 36 17.62 -8.00 -4.77
N LEU A 37 16.44 -7.67 -5.30
CA LEU A 37 16.22 -7.70 -6.75
C LEU A 37 16.95 -6.56 -7.45
N GLU A 38 17.00 -5.37 -6.87
CA GLU A 38 17.80 -4.28 -7.41
C GLU A 38 19.30 -4.59 -7.36
N GLU A 39 19.83 -5.09 -6.25
CA GLU A 39 21.26 -5.42 -6.12
C GLU A 39 21.71 -6.47 -7.15
N ARG A 40 20.82 -7.39 -7.52
CA ARG A 40 21.13 -8.48 -8.47
C ARG A 40 20.89 -8.12 -9.92
N PHE A 41 19.87 -7.33 -10.20
CA PHE A 41 19.35 -7.12 -11.56
C PHE A 41 19.18 -5.65 -11.94
N GLY A 42 19.53 -4.71 -11.06
CA GLY A 42 19.38 -3.28 -11.26
C GLY A 42 17.93 -2.86 -11.51
N GLU A 43 17.74 -1.97 -12.47
CA GLU A 43 16.43 -1.44 -12.88
C GLU A 43 15.45 -2.55 -13.31
N ALA A 44 15.93 -3.57 -14.05
CA ALA A 44 15.11 -4.71 -14.44
C ALA A 44 14.58 -5.49 -13.21
N GLY A 45 15.34 -5.50 -12.11
CA GLY A 45 14.89 -6.04 -10.83
C GLY A 45 13.72 -5.24 -10.25
N LEU A 46 13.80 -3.92 -10.28
CA LEU A 46 12.73 -3.02 -9.82
C LEU A 46 11.49 -3.05 -10.73
N GLU A 47 11.66 -3.23 -12.03
CA GLU A 47 10.56 -3.46 -12.96
C GLU A 47 9.81 -4.76 -12.64
N ALA A 48 10.54 -5.83 -12.31
CA ALA A 48 9.95 -7.09 -11.88
C ALA A 48 9.16 -6.92 -10.57
N VAL A 49 9.68 -6.14 -9.61
CA VAL A 49 8.97 -5.78 -8.38
C VAL A 49 7.67 -5.03 -8.71
N SER A 50 7.75 -4.02 -9.58
CA SER A 50 6.60 -3.24 -10.05
C SER A 50 5.50 -4.11 -10.65
N GLU A 51 5.88 -5.04 -11.53
CA GLU A 51 4.92 -5.96 -12.15
C GLU A 51 4.29 -6.93 -11.14
N ILE A 52 5.05 -7.42 -10.15
CA ILE A 52 4.51 -8.25 -9.07
C ILE A 52 3.43 -7.48 -8.30
N PHE A 53 3.74 -6.25 -7.86
CA PHE A 53 2.82 -5.45 -7.05
C PHE A 53 1.60 -4.98 -7.84
N LYS A 54 1.77 -4.66 -9.12
CA LYS A 54 0.65 -4.40 -10.02
C LYS A 54 -0.30 -5.60 -10.10
N ARG A 55 0.20 -6.81 -10.36
CA ARG A 55 -0.62 -8.03 -10.44
C ARG A 55 -1.35 -8.34 -9.14
N LEU A 56 -0.68 -8.15 -8.00
CA LEU A 56 -1.30 -8.30 -6.69
C LEU A 56 -2.44 -7.29 -6.50
N GLY A 57 -2.22 -6.03 -6.88
CA GLY A 57 -3.26 -5.01 -6.83
C GLY A 57 -4.45 -5.31 -7.73
N GLU A 58 -4.21 -5.87 -8.93
CA GLU A 58 -5.27 -6.32 -9.84
C GLU A 58 -6.09 -7.48 -9.24
N GLN A 59 -5.41 -8.46 -8.62
CA GLN A 59 -6.08 -9.58 -7.94
C GLN A 59 -6.92 -9.11 -6.75
N ASP A 60 -6.38 -8.20 -5.94
CA ASP A 60 -7.10 -7.64 -4.80
C ASP A 60 -8.27 -6.78 -5.26
N ALA A 61 -8.14 -6.03 -6.35
CA ALA A 61 -9.24 -5.29 -6.97
C ALA A 61 -10.40 -6.20 -7.38
N ILE A 62 -10.10 -7.32 -8.04
CA ILE A 62 -11.09 -8.34 -8.40
C ILE A 62 -11.75 -8.91 -7.15
N ALA A 63 -10.96 -9.28 -6.14
CA ALA A 63 -11.48 -9.82 -4.90
C ALA A 63 -12.38 -8.82 -4.15
N MET A 64 -12.06 -7.53 -4.18
CA MET A 64 -12.89 -6.48 -3.60
C MET A 64 -14.25 -6.37 -4.30
N LYS A 65 -14.28 -6.41 -5.64
CA LYS A 65 -15.55 -6.45 -6.39
C LYS A 65 -16.37 -7.68 -6.05
N ASP A 66 -15.77 -8.86 -6.18
CA ASP A 66 -16.47 -10.14 -6.08
C ASP A 66 -16.93 -10.45 -4.66
N ARG A 67 -16.15 -10.05 -3.64
CA ARG A 67 -16.37 -10.50 -2.25
C ARG A 67 -16.86 -9.40 -1.32
N LEU A 68 -16.52 -8.14 -1.61
CA LEU A 68 -16.89 -7.01 -0.78
C LEU A 68 -17.95 -6.11 -1.45
N GLY A 69 -18.32 -6.40 -2.71
CA GLY A 69 -19.40 -5.72 -3.41
C GLY A 69 -19.04 -4.33 -3.92
N PHE A 70 -17.75 -4.05 -4.12
CA PHE A 70 -17.31 -2.77 -4.71
C PHE A 70 -17.85 -2.63 -6.14
N GLY A 71 -18.33 -1.43 -6.45
CA GLY A 71 -18.81 -1.05 -7.76
C GLY A 71 -17.69 -0.61 -8.70
N ASN A 72 -18.01 0.38 -9.54
CA ASN A 72 -17.18 0.86 -10.63
C ASN A 72 -17.05 2.40 -10.64
N THR A 73 -17.22 3.07 -9.49
CA THR A 73 -17.17 4.54 -9.40
C THR A 73 -15.85 5.05 -8.81
N LEU A 74 -15.62 6.37 -8.91
CA LEU A 74 -14.53 7.04 -8.20
C LEU A 74 -14.63 6.85 -6.67
N GLN A 75 -15.85 6.83 -6.13
CA GLN A 75 -16.11 6.55 -4.72
C GLN A 75 -15.68 5.12 -4.33
N ASP A 76 -15.95 4.13 -5.18
CA ASP A 76 -15.51 2.75 -4.95
C ASP A 76 -13.98 2.64 -4.92
N SER A 77 -13.30 3.31 -5.85
CA SER A 77 -11.83 3.39 -5.85
C SER A 77 -11.29 4.08 -4.60
N HIS A 78 -11.95 5.15 -4.15
CA HIS A 78 -11.60 5.83 -2.90
C HIS A 78 -11.72 4.89 -1.70
N ASP A 79 -12.85 4.21 -1.57
CA ASP A 79 -13.12 3.32 -0.45
C ASP A 79 -12.17 2.12 -0.44
N ALA A 80 -11.80 1.61 -1.62
CA ALA A 80 -10.83 0.54 -1.76
C ALA A 80 -9.45 0.96 -1.25
N TRP A 81 -9.00 2.16 -1.61
CA TRP A 81 -7.76 2.73 -1.08
C TRP A 81 -7.81 2.88 0.45
N MET A 82 -8.92 3.36 1.01
CA MET A 82 -9.08 3.46 2.47
C MET A 82 -9.02 2.10 3.16
N VAL A 83 -9.65 1.06 2.58
CA VAL A 83 -9.57 -0.33 3.09
C VAL A 83 -8.13 -0.82 3.07
N ILE A 84 -7.40 -0.69 1.95
CA ILE A 84 -5.98 -1.06 1.87
C ILE A 84 -5.17 -0.29 2.91
N GLY A 85 -5.37 1.01 3.04
CA GLY A 85 -4.68 1.83 4.04
C GLY A 85 -4.86 1.29 5.46
N HIS A 86 -6.09 0.96 5.85
CA HIS A 86 -6.39 0.35 7.14
C HIS A 86 -5.73 -1.03 7.32
N VAL A 87 -5.76 -1.87 6.29
CA VAL A 87 -5.10 -3.20 6.30
C VAL A 87 -3.60 -3.05 6.46
N MET A 88 -2.98 -2.09 5.80
CA MET A 88 -1.55 -1.83 5.83
C MET A 88 -1.10 -1.00 7.04
N GLY A 89 -2.05 -0.46 7.81
CA GLY A 89 -1.76 0.36 8.99
C GLY A 89 -1.37 1.80 8.68
N SER A 90 -1.64 2.29 7.46
CA SER A 90 -1.43 3.69 7.09
C SER A 90 -2.51 4.56 7.73
N LYS A 91 -2.14 5.78 8.15
CA LYS A 91 -3.11 6.83 8.49
C LYS A 91 -3.19 7.77 7.31
N MET A 92 -4.34 7.76 6.65
CA MET A 92 -4.59 8.61 5.49
C MET A 92 -5.75 9.55 5.79
N LYS A 93 -5.63 10.77 5.30
CA LYS A 93 -6.74 11.72 5.19
C LYS A 93 -7.08 11.83 3.71
N SER A 94 -8.33 11.61 3.34
CA SER A 94 -8.83 11.91 2.00
C SER A 94 -9.51 13.27 1.97
N ASP A 95 -9.19 14.07 0.97
CA ASP A 95 -9.75 15.38 0.72
C ASP A 95 -10.35 15.40 -0.69
N TRP A 96 -11.68 15.57 -0.78
CA TRP A 96 -12.38 15.73 -2.05
C TRP A 96 -12.19 17.17 -2.54
N VAL A 97 -11.26 17.35 -3.48
CA VAL A 97 -10.94 18.68 -4.04
C VAL A 97 -11.93 19.08 -5.14
N SER A 98 -12.65 18.13 -5.73
CA SER A 98 -13.83 18.34 -6.58
C SER A 98 -14.68 17.07 -6.66
N GLU A 99 -15.83 17.12 -7.35
CA GLU A 99 -16.66 15.92 -7.61
C GLU A 99 -15.92 14.82 -8.38
N ASN A 100 -14.91 15.20 -9.19
CA ASN A 100 -14.16 14.29 -10.05
C ASN A 100 -12.74 14.01 -9.54
N ARG A 101 -12.41 14.45 -8.32
CA ARG A 101 -11.04 14.38 -7.80
C ARG A 101 -10.98 14.25 -6.29
N VAL A 102 -10.21 13.27 -5.83
CA VAL A 102 -9.88 13.09 -4.41
C VAL A 102 -8.38 12.91 -4.22
N GLU A 103 -7.83 13.54 -3.19
CA GLU A 103 -6.43 13.44 -2.81
C GLU A 103 -6.28 12.72 -1.46
N PHE A 104 -5.24 11.91 -1.35
CA PHE A 104 -4.93 11.09 -0.18
C PHE A 104 -3.61 11.54 0.43
N HIS A 105 -3.73 12.22 1.56
CA HIS A 105 -2.60 12.67 2.37
C HIS A 105 -2.23 11.57 3.36
N HIS A 106 -1.06 10.96 3.18
CA HIS A 106 -0.53 10.03 4.18
C HIS A 106 -0.02 10.83 5.38
N LEU A 107 -0.76 10.80 6.48
CA LEU A 107 -0.29 11.35 7.77
C LEU A 107 0.72 10.41 8.43
N TYR A 108 0.62 9.12 8.10
CA TYR A 108 1.53 8.07 8.54
C TYR A 108 1.56 6.94 7.51
N CYS A 109 2.75 6.46 7.14
CA CYS A 109 2.93 5.38 6.18
C CYS A 109 4.01 4.40 6.68
N PRO A 110 3.62 3.21 7.20
CA PRO A 110 4.58 2.20 7.67
C PRO A 110 5.60 1.77 6.61
N GLN A 111 5.17 1.74 5.34
CA GLN A 111 6.04 1.37 4.23
C GLN A 111 7.13 2.43 3.98
N TYR A 112 6.79 3.71 4.12
CA TYR A 112 7.75 4.81 4.03
C TYR A 112 8.80 4.69 5.14
N ASP A 113 8.39 4.44 6.38
CA ASP A 113 9.33 4.27 7.49
C ASP A 113 10.30 3.11 7.23
N ALA A 114 9.77 1.95 6.81
CA ALA A 114 10.58 0.78 6.49
C ALA A 114 11.59 1.03 5.35
N PHE A 115 11.22 1.82 4.35
CA PHE A 115 12.11 2.25 3.29
C PHE A 115 13.20 3.21 3.79
N MET A 116 12.82 4.19 4.60
CA MET A 116 13.75 5.16 5.17
C MET A 116 14.78 4.51 6.10
N GLU A 117 14.39 3.48 6.86
CA GLU A 117 15.33 2.66 7.66
C GLU A 117 16.43 2.01 6.81
N ARG A 118 16.16 1.75 5.53
CA ARG A 118 17.11 1.18 4.56
C ARG A 118 17.76 2.24 3.67
N GLY A 119 17.45 3.53 3.86
CA GLY A 119 18.06 4.65 3.16
C GLY A 119 17.61 4.83 1.71
N LYS A 120 16.54 4.15 1.27
CA LYS A 120 16.02 4.27 -0.10
C LYS A 120 14.53 4.01 -0.20
N LEU A 121 13.84 4.87 -0.94
CA LEU A 121 12.42 4.76 -1.24
C LEU A 121 12.17 3.86 -2.46
N TYR A 122 11.24 2.92 -2.33
CA TYR A 122 10.78 2.06 -3.44
C TYR A 122 9.29 2.28 -3.73
N CYS A 123 8.78 3.48 -3.46
CA CYS A 123 7.36 3.81 -3.65
C CYS A 123 6.89 3.55 -5.08
N ASP A 124 7.72 3.84 -6.08
CA ASP A 124 7.37 3.70 -7.50
C ASP A 124 7.41 2.25 -8.00
N SER A 125 8.15 1.38 -7.31
CA SER A 125 8.25 -0.04 -7.65
C SER A 125 7.30 -0.91 -6.81
N VAL A 126 6.85 -0.42 -5.64
CA VAL A 126 6.07 -1.23 -4.69
C VAL A 126 4.67 -0.67 -4.49
N CYS A 127 4.59 0.53 -3.89
CA CYS A 127 3.31 1.08 -3.46
C CYS A 127 2.47 1.56 -4.63
N LEU A 128 3.06 2.39 -5.51
CA LEU A 128 2.35 3.02 -6.62
C LEU A 128 1.76 2.01 -7.60
N PRO A 129 2.48 0.96 -8.07
CA PRO A 129 1.92 -0.02 -8.99
C PRO A 129 0.74 -0.77 -8.38
N TYR A 130 0.85 -1.16 -7.09
CA TYR A 130 -0.22 -1.84 -6.37
C TYR A 130 -1.46 -0.96 -6.22
N VAL A 131 -1.33 0.24 -5.65
CA VAL A 131 -2.50 1.09 -5.39
C VAL A 131 -3.09 1.65 -6.68
N SER A 132 -2.30 1.86 -7.73
CA SER A 132 -2.82 2.26 -9.04
C SER A 132 -3.65 1.14 -9.68
N ALA A 133 -3.25 -0.12 -9.50
CA ALA A 133 -4.05 -1.25 -9.95
C ALA A 133 -5.37 -1.36 -9.15
N VAL A 134 -5.33 -1.19 -7.82
CA VAL A 134 -6.54 -1.15 -6.99
C VAL A 134 -7.44 0.03 -7.34
N GLY A 135 -6.86 1.20 -7.63
CA GLY A 135 -7.58 2.42 -7.99
C GLY A 135 -8.40 2.28 -9.28
N LYS A 136 -8.08 1.30 -10.13
CA LYS A 136 -8.84 0.96 -11.35
C LYS A 136 -10.05 0.05 -11.09
N ILE A 137 -10.46 -0.13 -9.83
CA ILE A 137 -11.80 -0.66 -9.52
C ILE A 137 -12.86 0.20 -10.20
N GLY A 138 -12.76 1.52 -10.06
CA GLY A 138 -13.57 2.47 -10.79
C GLY A 138 -13.24 2.51 -12.28
N VAL A 139 -14.28 2.59 -13.10
CA VAL A 139 -14.14 2.79 -14.55
C VAL A 139 -13.64 4.21 -14.80
N ASP A 140 -12.69 4.35 -15.73
CA ASP A 140 -12.06 5.62 -16.11
C ASP A 140 -11.35 6.39 -14.97
N VAL A 141 -11.09 5.71 -13.84
CA VAL A 141 -10.32 6.28 -12.74
C VAL A 141 -8.83 6.23 -13.06
N GLU A 142 -8.19 7.40 -13.05
CA GLU A 142 -6.76 7.59 -13.17
C GLU A 142 -6.12 7.83 -11.79
N THR A 143 -4.87 7.42 -11.64
CA THR A 143 -4.05 7.63 -10.44
C THR A 143 -2.85 8.49 -10.78
N ASP A 144 -2.53 9.45 -9.92
CA ASP A 144 -1.31 10.27 -10.01
C ASP A 144 -0.70 10.55 -8.64
N VAL A 145 0.55 11.00 -8.68
CA VAL A 145 1.32 11.39 -7.50
C VAL A 145 1.35 12.92 -7.43
N VAL A 146 0.50 13.49 -6.57
CA VAL A 146 0.44 14.93 -6.29
C VAL A 146 1.74 15.42 -5.63
N LYS A 147 2.26 14.62 -4.69
CA LYS A 147 3.56 14.84 -4.05
C LYS A 147 4.25 13.50 -3.83
N ALA A 148 5.45 13.33 -4.37
CA ALA A 148 6.26 12.15 -4.08
C ALA A 148 6.67 12.11 -2.60
N ALA A 149 6.95 10.90 -2.09
CA ALA A 149 7.59 10.77 -0.79
C ALA A 149 9.06 11.21 -0.91
N ASP A 150 9.55 11.86 0.14
CA ASP A 150 10.91 12.39 0.23
C ASP A 150 11.42 12.27 1.66
N ASP A 151 12.63 12.75 1.92
CA ASP A 151 13.23 12.78 3.26
C ASP A 151 12.42 13.58 4.31
N LYS A 152 11.49 14.42 3.85
CA LYS A 152 10.63 15.26 4.69
C LYS A 152 9.29 14.61 4.99
N GLY A 153 8.95 13.50 4.34
CA GLY A 153 7.78 12.72 4.70
C GLY A 153 7.13 11.96 3.54
N PRO A 154 5.96 11.37 3.83
CA PRO A 154 5.27 10.50 2.90
C PRO A 154 4.60 11.28 1.75
N CYS A 155 4.14 10.52 0.76
CA CYS A 155 3.53 11.02 -0.45
C CYS A 155 2.09 11.52 -0.27
N VAL A 156 1.65 12.35 -1.20
CA VAL A 156 0.25 12.61 -1.53
C VAL A 156 -0.04 11.99 -2.90
N LYS A 157 -1.11 11.21 -2.99
CA LYS A 157 -1.59 10.62 -4.25
C LYS A 157 -3.01 11.07 -4.50
N GLY A 158 -3.49 10.99 -5.73
CA GLY A 158 -4.89 11.23 -5.99
C GLY A 158 -5.50 10.27 -7.00
N LEU A 159 -6.82 10.27 -6.98
CA LEU A 159 -7.69 9.58 -7.92
C LEU A 159 -8.58 10.59 -8.62
N SER A 160 -8.75 10.44 -9.93
CA SER A 160 -9.66 11.29 -10.71
C SER A 160 -10.34 10.57 -11.84
N ILE A 161 -11.49 11.09 -12.25
CA ILE A 161 -12.16 10.76 -13.51
C ILE A 161 -12.07 11.98 -14.44
N LYS A 162 -11.93 11.75 -15.74
CA LYS A 162 -11.87 12.82 -16.76
C LYS A 162 -13.25 13.27 -17.20
#